data_AF-A0A7C3WAW4-F1
#
_entry.id   AF-A0A7C3WAW4-F1
#
_cell.length_a   1.000
_cell.length_b   1.000
_cell.length_c   1.000
_cell.angle_alpha   90.00
_cell.angle_beta   90.00
_cell.angle_gamma   90.00
#
_symmetry.space_group_name_H-M   'P 1'
#
loop_
_entity.id
_entity.type
_entity.pdbx_description
1 polymer ?
#
loop_
_entity_poly.entity_id
_entity_poly.type
_entity_poly.pdbx_seq_one_letter_code
_entity_poly.pdbx_strand_id
1 'polypeptide(L)'
;MKPGGTIRLADGHYLLPRCLELRTDDVTVRSRSGRRERVVLDGARSQHGELVGVRHCSGVTFADFTIQNVKWNGFKINSYSNVQRVTIYNCVIHNVWQRGVKGVRVPKE
;
A
#
# COMPACT_ATOMS: atom_id res chain seq x y z
N MET A 1 -14.31 -6.60 -0.49
CA MET A 1 -13.79 -7.32 -1.68
C MET A 1 -13.78 -8.81 -1.34
N LYS A 2 -13.90 -9.71 -2.32
CA LYS A 2 -13.75 -11.16 -2.06
C LYS A 2 -12.27 -11.54 -2.14
N PRO A 3 -11.83 -12.56 -1.38
CA PRO A 3 -10.47 -13.09 -1.51
C PRO A 3 -10.14 -13.50 -2.95
N GLY A 4 -8.87 -13.37 -3.34
CA GLY A 4 -8.38 -13.67 -4.70
C GLY A 4 -8.66 -12.58 -5.74
N GLY A 5 -9.40 -11.52 -5.38
CA GLY A 5 -9.75 -10.48 -6.34
C GLY A 5 -8.59 -9.54 -6.70
N THR A 6 -8.75 -8.78 -7.78
CA THR A 6 -7.83 -7.69 -8.16
C THR A 6 -8.55 -6.35 -8.30
N ILE A 7 -8.05 -5.32 -7.62
CA ILE A 7 -8.41 -3.91 -7.86
C ILE A 7 -7.46 -3.37 -8.92
N ARG A 8 -8.01 -2.96 -10.07
CA ARG A 8 -7.26 -2.31 -11.15
C ARG A 8 -7.49 -0.81 -11.11
N LEU A 9 -6.43 -0.06 -10.82
CA LEU A 9 -6.44 1.40 -10.80
C LEU A 9 -6.32 1.93 -12.23
N ALA A 10 -7.20 2.85 -12.61
CA ALA A 10 -7.03 3.57 -13.87
C ALA A 10 -5.81 4.51 -13.78
N ASP A 11 -5.26 4.91 -14.92
CA ASP A 11 -4.22 5.94 -14.96
C ASP A 11 -4.79 7.23 -14.33
N GLY A 12 -4.04 7.83 -13.40
CA GLY A 12 -4.50 9.00 -12.67
C GLY A 12 -3.65 9.36 -11.45
N HIS A 13 -3.90 10.57 -10.94
CA HIS A 13 -3.31 11.09 -9.71
C HIS A 13 -4.39 11.15 -8.63
N TYR A 14 -4.24 10.30 -7.63
CA TYR A 14 -5.21 10.09 -6.56
C TYR A 14 -4.72 10.77 -5.28
N LEU A 15 -5.29 11.93 -4.96
CA LEU A 15 -5.12 12.55 -3.64
C LEU A 15 -5.94 11.75 -2.63
N LEU A 16 -5.27 10.97 -1.78
CA LEU A 16 -5.96 10.15 -0.79
C LEU A 16 -6.18 10.97 0.49
N PRO A 17 -7.44 11.27 0.87
CA PRO A 17 -7.70 12.05 2.09
C PRO A 17 -7.46 11.25 3.37
N ARG A 18 -7.42 9.91 3.27
CA ARG A 18 -7.19 8.98 4.37
C ARG A 18 -6.43 7.75 3.86
N CYS A 19 -5.83 7.02 4.78
CA CYS A 19 -5.16 5.75 4.50
C CYS A 19 -6.08 4.74 3.78
N LEU A 20 -5.59 4.15 2.69
CA LEU A 20 -6.19 2.98 2.05
C LEU A 20 -5.80 1.73 2.83
N GLU A 21 -6.74 1.08 3.51
CA GLU A 21 -6.45 -0.11 4.32
C GLU A 21 -7.07 -1.39 3.72
N LEU A 22 -6.23 -2.39 3.45
CA LEU A 22 -6.65 -3.73 3.02
C LEU A 22 -6.76 -4.67 4.21
N ARG A 23 -7.86 -5.43 4.23
CA ARG A 23 -8.21 -6.41 5.28
C ARG A 23 -8.72 -7.75 4.74
N THR A 24 -8.54 -8.00 3.45
CA THR A 24 -9.05 -9.20 2.77
C THR A 24 -7.86 -9.98 2.24
N ASP A 25 -7.91 -11.30 2.40
CA ASP A 25 -6.87 -12.21 1.94
C ASP A 25 -6.74 -12.23 0.41
N ASP A 26 -5.53 -12.47 -0.07
CA ASP A 26 -5.24 -12.74 -1.48
C ASP A 26 -5.73 -11.65 -2.44
N VAL A 27 -5.71 -10.40 -2.00
CA VAL A 27 -6.09 -9.24 -2.80
C VAL A 27 -4.87 -8.62 -3.49
N THR A 28 -5.00 -8.39 -4.79
CA THR A 28 -4.05 -7.57 -5.55
C THR A 28 -4.61 -6.17 -5.80
N VAL A 29 -3.82 -5.13 -5.57
CA VAL A 29 -4.08 -3.76 -6.03
C VAL A 29 -2.99 -3.38 -7.00
N ARG A 30 -3.36 -3.01 -8.22
CA ARG A 30 -2.37 -2.66 -9.25
C ARG A 30 -2.85 -1.63 -10.25
N SER A 31 -1.92 -0.97 -10.93
CA SER A 31 -2.25 -0.20 -12.14
C SER A 31 -2.87 -1.10 -13.21
N ARG A 32 -3.89 -0.58 -13.91
CA ARG A 32 -4.50 -1.24 -15.07
C ARG A 32 -3.56 -1.28 -16.27
N SER A 33 -2.70 -0.27 -16.43
CA SER A 33 -1.74 -0.17 -17.54
C SER A 33 -0.41 -0.86 -17.26
N GLY A 34 -0.15 -1.26 -16.00
CA GLY A 34 1.14 -1.80 -15.56
C GLY A 34 2.26 -0.75 -15.46
N ARG A 35 1.92 0.54 -15.61
CA ARG A 35 2.89 1.64 -15.60
C ARG A 35 2.83 2.41 -14.29
N ARG A 36 3.89 2.30 -13.49
CA ARG A 36 3.96 2.85 -12.13
C ARG A 36 3.96 4.37 -12.06
N GLU A 37 4.42 5.02 -13.12
CA GLU A 37 4.41 6.48 -13.30
C GLU A 37 3.02 7.03 -13.65
N ARG A 38 2.08 6.17 -14.09
CA ARG A 38 0.74 6.59 -14.51
C ARG A 38 -0.31 6.51 -13.42
N VAL A 39 0.02 5.89 -12.28
CA VAL A 39 -0.86 5.80 -11.12
C VAL A 39 -0.11 6.33 -9.91
N VAL A 40 -0.53 7.48 -9.40
CA VAL A 40 0.10 8.13 -8.24
C VAL A 40 -0.91 8.19 -7.10
N LEU A 41 -0.61 7.53 -5.98
CA LEU A 41 -1.30 7.69 -4.71
C LEU A 41 -0.56 8.74 -3.89
N ASP A 42 -1.21 9.87 -3.62
CA ASP A 42 -0.57 11.05 -3.05
C ASP A 42 -1.15 11.42 -1.69
N GLY A 43 -0.28 11.47 -0.70
CA GLY A 43 -0.59 11.78 0.69
C GLY A 43 -0.53 13.27 1.05
N ALA A 44 -0.27 14.18 0.11
CA ALA A 44 -0.10 15.61 0.38
C ALA A 44 -1.30 16.26 1.09
N ARG A 45 -2.50 15.67 0.94
CA ARG A 45 -3.74 16.12 1.60
C ARG A 45 -4.34 15.07 2.54
N SER A 46 -3.57 14.04 2.90
CA SER A 46 -4.03 12.99 3.80
C SER A 46 -4.14 13.50 5.24
N GLN A 47 -5.25 13.21 5.89
CA GLN A 47 -5.44 13.44 7.33
C GLN A 47 -4.65 12.42 8.18
N HIS A 48 -4.29 11.28 7.58
CA HIS A 48 -3.52 10.23 8.24
C HIS A 48 -2.05 10.33 7.83
N GLY A 49 -1.14 10.02 8.76
CA GLY A 49 0.28 10.02 8.43
C GLY A 49 0.76 8.83 7.59
N GLU A 50 -0.03 7.77 7.54
CA GLU A 50 0.23 6.54 6.75
C GLU A 50 -0.67 6.58 5.51
N LEU A 51 -0.19 6.12 4.35
CA LEU A 51 -0.98 6.20 3.11
C LEU A 51 -1.62 4.89 2.67
N VAL A 52 -0.88 3.78 2.70
CA VAL A 52 -1.39 2.44 2.34
C VAL A 52 -1.12 1.46 3.48
N GLY A 53 -2.16 0.81 3.97
CA GLY A 53 -2.11 -0.09 5.12
C GLY A 53 -2.57 -1.51 4.79
N VAL A 54 -2.02 -2.48 5.49
CA VAL A 54 -2.48 -3.88 5.49
C VAL A 54 -2.73 -4.31 6.93
N ARG A 55 -3.87 -4.96 7.19
CA ARG A 55 -4.26 -5.36 8.54
C ARG A 55 -5.14 -6.62 8.51
N HIS A 56 -4.88 -7.58 9.39
CA HIS A 56 -5.71 -8.79 9.55
C HIS A 56 -5.92 -9.60 8.25
N CYS A 57 -4.89 -9.73 7.40
CA CYS A 57 -4.97 -10.55 6.19
C CYS A 57 -3.61 -11.06 5.71
N SER A 58 -3.64 -11.99 4.76
CA SER A 58 -2.48 -12.60 4.12
C SER A 58 -2.54 -12.50 2.59
N GLY A 59 -1.39 -12.52 1.92
CA GLY A 59 -1.33 -12.66 0.46
C GLY A 59 -1.67 -11.38 -0.32
N VAL A 60 -1.50 -10.22 0.29
CA VAL A 60 -1.75 -8.94 -0.37
C VAL A 60 -0.61 -8.57 -1.33
N THR A 61 -0.95 -8.20 -2.56
CA THR A 61 0.00 -7.67 -3.54
C THR A 61 -0.32 -6.22 -3.90
N PHE A 62 0.67 -5.35 -3.80
CA PHE A 62 0.64 -4.00 -4.37
C PHE A 62 1.61 -3.94 -5.55
N ALA A 63 1.11 -3.53 -6.73
CA ALA A 63 1.96 -3.53 -7.92
C ALA A 63 1.76 -2.32 -8.85
N ASP A 64 2.85 -1.91 -9.50
CA ASP A 64 2.84 -1.01 -10.64
C ASP A 64 2.22 0.38 -10.37
N PHE A 65 2.46 0.98 -9.19
CA PHE A 65 2.05 2.35 -8.91
C PHE A 65 3.07 3.10 -8.03
N THR A 66 2.91 4.42 -7.98
CA THR A 66 3.72 5.33 -7.15
C THR A 66 2.96 5.72 -5.89
N ILE A 67 3.63 5.73 -4.75
CA ILE A 67 3.18 6.40 -3.52
C ILE A 67 4.07 7.62 -3.30
N GLN A 68 3.46 8.78 -2.98
CA GLN A 68 4.23 9.98 -2.68
C GLN A 68 3.63 10.89 -1.59
N ASN A 69 4.48 11.80 -1.10
CA ASN A 69 4.14 12.89 -0.17
C ASN A 69 3.49 12.38 1.13
N VAL A 70 4.16 11.46 1.80
CA VAL A 70 3.60 10.77 2.99
C VAL A 70 4.30 11.21 4.26
N LYS A 71 3.51 11.65 5.25
CA LYS A 71 4.00 12.21 6.52
C LYS A 71 4.72 11.20 7.42
N TRP A 72 4.37 9.92 7.40
CA TRP A 72 5.02 8.87 8.18
C TRP A 72 5.47 7.72 7.30
N ASN A 73 4.64 6.70 7.06
CA ASN A 73 5.03 5.50 6.32
C ASN A 73 4.17 5.29 5.06
N GLY A 74 4.82 5.03 3.93
CA GLY A 74 4.16 4.82 2.64
C GLY A 74 3.28 3.57 2.68
N PHE A 75 3.92 2.42 2.87
CA PHE A 75 3.26 1.15 3.19
C PHE A 75 3.39 0.84 4.68
N LYS A 76 2.26 0.63 5.37
CA LYS A 76 2.20 0.20 6.76
C LYS A 76 1.67 -1.22 6.86
N ILE A 77 2.56 -2.16 7.15
CA ILE A 77 2.22 -3.55 7.44
C ILE A 77 1.98 -3.67 8.96
N ASN A 78 0.72 -3.82 9.39
CA ASN A 78 0.38 -3.70 10.81
C ASN A 78 0.87 -4.91 11.63
N SER A 79 1.93 -4.68 12.40
CA SER A 79 2.76 -5.68 13.11
C SER A 79 2.04 -6.57 14.13
N TYR A 80 0.90 -6.14 14.70
CA TYR A 80 0.15 -6.90 15.72
C TYR A 80 -1.14 -7.51 15.19
N SER A 81 -1.30 -7.57 13.86
CA SER A 81 -2.54 -8.03 13.22
C SER A 81 -2.38 -9.31 12.40
N ASN A 82 -1.27 -10.03 12.59
CA ASN A 82 -0.93 -11.26 11.85
C ASN A 82 -0.98 -11.09 10.32
N VAL A 83 -0.35 -10.02 9.82
CA VAL A 83 -0.22 -9.83 8.37
C VAL A 83 0.91 -10.69 7.83
N GLN A 84 0.62 -11.46 6.78
CA GLN A 84 1.55 -12.43 6.19
C GLN A 84 1.62 -12.27 4.66
N ARG A 85 2.72 -12.70 4.05
CA ARG A 85 2.90 -12.76 2.58
C ARG A 85 2.52 -11.46 1.82
N VAL A 86 3.01 -10.31 2.27
CA VAL A 86 2.80 -9.05 1.54
C VAL A 86 3.87 -8.91 0.45
N THR A 87 3.43 -8.65 -0.78
CA THR A 87 4.30 -8.37 -1.92
C THR A 87 4.13 -6.91 -2.35
N ILE A 88 5.24 -6.18 -2.42
CA ILE A 88 5.30 -4.84 -3.03
C ILE A 88 6.18 -4.98 -4.27
N TYR A 89 5.58 -4.86 -5.45
CA TYR A 89 6.23 -5.18 -6.72
C TYR A 89 6.20 -4.00 -7.69
N ASN A 90 7.36 -3.61 -8.22
CA ASN A 90 7.45 -2.55 -9.23
C ASN A 90 6.77 -1.21 -8.81
N CYS A 91 6.77 -0.90 -7.50
CA CYS A 91 6.26 0.36 -6.99
C CYS A 91 7.38 1.39 -6.84
N VAL A 92 7.04 2.67 -6.98
CA VAL A 92 7.91 3.78 -6.57
C VAL A 92 7.42 4.31 -5.23
N ILE A 93 8.33 4.48 -4.28
CA ILE A 93 8.04 5.09 -2.98
C ILE A 93 8.88 6.35 -2.89
N HIS A 94 8.23 7.50 -3.01
CA HIS A 94 8.90 8.79 -3.15
C HIS A 94 8.43 9.78 -2.08
N ASN A 95 9.31 10.66 -1.60
CA ASN A 95 8.99 11.71 -0.63
C ASN A 95 8.15 11.20 0.57
N VAL A 96 8.71 10.24 1.31
CA VAL A 96 8.11 9.67 2.52
C VAL A 96 9.00 10.00 3.71
N TRP A 97 8.44 10.65 4.72
CA TRP A 97 9.22 11.23 5.82
C TRP A 97 9.84 10.19 6.77
N GLN A 98 9.12 9.13 7.14
CA GLN A 98 9.61 8.17 8.14
C GLN A 98 10.15 6.89 7.49
N ARG A 99 9.31 6.09 6.81
CA ARG A 99 9.74 4.83 6.17
C ARG A 99 8.94 4.57 4.90
N GLY A 100 9.62 4.19 3.81
CA GLY A 100 8.92 3.75 2.60
C GLY A 100 8.02 2.53 2.86
N VAL A 101 8.55 1.54 3.60
CA VAL A 101 7.82 0.36 4.06
C VAL A 101 8.07 0.18 5.56
N LYS A 102 7.01 0.13 6.35
CA LYS A 102 7.04 -0.23 7.77
C LYS A 102 6.63 -1.70 7.91
N GLY A 103 7.61 -2.55 8.20
CA GLY A 103 7.45 -3.99 8.36
C GLY A 103 6.75 -4.43 9.65
N VAL A 104 6.53 -5.75 9.76
CA VAL A 104 5.95 -6.39 10.94
C VAL A 104 7.01 -6.65 12.01
N ARG A 105 6.55 -7.02 13.21
CA ARG A 105 7.42 -7.53 14.26
C ARG A 105 8.04 -8.84 13.78
N VAL A 106 9.36 -8.95 13.86
CA VAL A 106 10.07 -10.20 13.63
C VAL A 106 9.81 -11.13 14.84
N PRO A 107 9.34 -12.38 14.64
CA PRO A 107 9.27 -13.37 15.71
C PRO A 107 10.64 -13.57 16.38
N LYS A 108 10.65 -13.97 17.65
CA LYS A 108 11.89 -14.47 18.26
C LYS A 108 12.24 -15.80 17.59
N GLU A 109 13.53 -16.05 17.37
CA GLU A 109 14.07 -17.33 16.91
C GLU A 109 13.69 -18.47 17.87
#